data_AF-A0A438HDJ3-F1
#
_entry.id   AF-A0A438HDJ3-F1
#
_cell.length_a   1.000
_cell.length_b   1.000
_cell.length_c   1.000
_cell.angle_alpha   90.00
_cell.angle_beta   90.00
_cell.angle_gamma   90.00
#
_symmetry.space_group_name_H-M   'P 1'
#
loop_
_entity.id
_entity.type
_entity.pdbx_description
1 polymer ?
#
loop_
_entity_poly.entity_id
_entity_poly.type
_entity_poly.pdbx_seq_one_letter_code
_entity_poly.pdbx_strand_id
1 'polypeptide(L)' 'MAFGGIISTVSCAWGVTTMGGAKGVGESTTSAVVISLVGIFIADFALSYCFFQGAGDALKNCV' A
#
# COMPACT_ATOMS: atom_id res chain seq x y z
N MET A 1 -3.92 -8.56 7.11
CA MET A 1 -3.83 -7.43 8.04
C MET A 1 -3.00 -6.27 7.46
N ALA A 2 -1.78 -6.51 6.96
CA ALA A 2 -0.91 -5.47 6.41
C ALA A 2 -1.57 -4.55 5.38
N PHE A 3 -2.19 -5.11 4.33
CA PHE A 3 -2.88 -4.31 3.31
C PHE A 3 -4.06 -3.50 3.86
N GLY A 4 -4.85 -4.08 4.77
CA GLY A 4 -5.97 -3.38 5.41
C GLY A 4 -5.53 -2.20 6.28
N GLY A 5 -4.37 -2.30 6.95
CA GLY A 5 -3.78 -1.21 7.71
C GLY A 5 -3.35 -0.04 6.81
N ILE A 6 -2.79 -0.34 5.64
CA ILE A 6 -2.41 0.67 4.63
C ILE A 6 -3.66 1.39 4.12
N ILE A 7 -4.68 0.64 3.67
CA ILE A 7 -5.91 1.22 3.11
C ILE A 7 -6.61 2.09 4.15
N SER A 8 -6.86 1.58 5.35
CA SER A 8 -7.56 2.33 6.40
C SER A 8 -6.84 3.61 6.79
N THR A 9 -5.51 3.58 6.95
CA THR A 9 -4.72 4.75 7.30
C THR A 9 -4.76 5.81 6.19
N VAL A 10 -4.55 5.40 4.93
CA VAL A 10 -4.55 6.31 3.78
C VAL A 10 -5.95 6.88 3.55
N SER A 11 -6.99 6.05 3.56
CA SER A 11 -8.38 6.50 3.37
C SER A 11 -8.82 7.46 4.48
N CYS A 12 -8.47 7.20 5.74
CA CYS A 12 -8.75 8.13 6.82
C CYS A 12 -7.99 9.44 6.63
N ALA A 13 -6.68 9.41 6.36
CA ALA A 13 -5.86 10.61 6.19
C ALA A 13 -6.40 11.54 5.09
N TRP A 14 -6.76 10.99 3.93
CA TRP A 14 -7.37 11.76 2.85
C TRP A 14 -8.77 12.24 3.18
N GLY A 15 -9.56 11.44 3.91
CA GLY A 15 -10.88 11.82 4.40
C GLY A 15 -10.85 13.02 5.35
N VAL A 16 -9.91 13.06 6.31
CA VAL A 16 -9.81 14.20 7.26
C VAL A 16 -9.27 15.47 6.60
N THR A 17 -8.42 15.33 5.58
CA THR A 17 -7.77 16.46 4.90
C THR A 17 -8.62 17.02 3.75
N THR A 18 -9.72 16.36 3.40
CA THR A 18 -10.58 16.79 2.30
C THR A 18 -11.23 18.15 2.59
N MET A 19 -11.10 19.08 1.65
CA MET A 19 -11.75 20.39 1.68
C MET A 19 -12.47 20.65 0.34
N GLY A 20 -13.44 21.56 0.31
CA GLY A 20 -14.13 21.95 -0.93
C GLY A 20 -15.42 21.19 -1.27
N GLY A 21 -16.07 20.58 -0.28
CA GLY A 21 -17.39 19.95 -0.43
C GLY A 21 -17.39 18.74 -1.35
N ALA A 22 -18.54 18.44 -1.98
CA ALA A 22 -18.76 17.20 -2.73
C ALA A 22 -17.75 16.96 -3.88
N LYS A 23 -17.28 18.02 -4.55
CA LYS A 23 -16.28 17.90 -5.61
C LYS A 23 -14.90 17.49 -5.06
N GLY A 24 -14.48 18.10 -3.94
CA GLY A 24 -13.21 17.78 -3.29
C GLY A 24 -13.18 16.36 -2.70
N VAL A 25 -14.33 15.83 -2.27
CA VAL A 25 -14.46 14.43 -1.82
C VAL A 25 -14.18 13.46 -2.96
N GLY A 26 -14.69 13.72 -4.17
CA GLY A 26 -14.42 12.88 -5.33
C GLY A 26 -12.94 12.84 -5.71
N GLU A 27 -12.28 14.00 -5.73
CA GLU A 27 -10.83 14.09 -6.00
C GLU A 27 -10.01 13.41 -4.91
N SER A 28 -10.29 13.68 -3.64
CA SER A 28 -9.56 13.07 -2.52
C SER A 28 -9.76 11.57 -2.44
N THR A 29 -10.95 11.05 -2.77
CA THR A 29 -11.21 9.60 -2.83
C THR A 29 -10.39 8.95 -3.95
N THR A 30 -10.31 9.60 -5.12
CA THR A 30 -9.53 9.09 -6.26
C THR A 30 -8.04 9.05 -5.91
N SER A 31 -7.51 10.13 -5.33
CA SER A 31 -6.13 10.18 -4.86
C SER A 31 -5.85 9.15 -3.76
N ALA A 32 -6.78 8.97 -2.81
CA ALA A 32 -6.64 7.98 -1.73
C ALA A 32 -6.54 6.54 -2.26
N VAL A 33 -7.36 6.18 -3.27
CA VAL A 33 -7.31 4.85 -3.88
C VAL A 33 -5.99 4.65 -4.61
N VAL A 34 -5.54 5.62 -5.42
CA VAL A 34 -4.26 5.51 -6.15
C VAL A 34 -3.09 5.35 -5.17
N ILE A 35 -3.03 6.15 -4.11
CA ILE A 35 -1.96 6.07 -3.11
C ILE A 35 -2.01 4.74 -2.35
N SER A 36 -3.21 4.27 -2.01
CA SER A 36 -3.38 2.97 -1.37
C SER A 36 -2.87 1.83 -2.26
N LEU A 37 -3.19 1.86 -3.56
CA LEU A 37 -2.73 0.85 -4.53
C LEU A 37 -1.21 0.87 -4.70
N VAL A 38 -0.59 2.05 -4.78
CA VAL A 38 0.88 2.18 -4.82
C VAL A 38 1.51 1.64 -3.52
N GLY A 39 0.95 1.98 -2.36
CA GLY A 39 1.42 1.47 -1.07
C GLY A 39 1.28 -0.05 -0.93
N ILE A 40 0.19 -0.61 -1.44
CA ILE A 40 -0.03 -2.07 -1.50
C ILE A 40 1.03 -2.73 -2.38
N PHE A 41 1.32 -2.19 -3.55
CA PHE A 41 2.36 -2.77 -4.43
C PHE A 41 3.75 -2.74 -3.78
N ILE A 42 4.10 -1.65 -3.10
CA ILE A 42 5.38 -1.56 -2.36
C ILE A 42 5.41 -2.59 -1.23
N ALA A 43 4.33 -2.69 -0.46
CA ALA A 43 4.23 -3.67 0.62
C ALA A 43 4.29 -5.10 0.10
N ASP A 44 3.65 -5.40 -1.03
CA ASP A 44 3.68 -6.70 -1.70
C ASP A 44 5.10 -7.05 -2.16
N PHE A 45 5.83 -6.10 -2.75
CA PHE A 45 7.24 -6.29 -3.10
C PHE A 45 8.09 -6.55 -1.86
N ALA A 46 7.89 -5.78 -0.78
CA ALA A 46 8.63 -5.96 0.47
C ALA A 46 8.33 -7.32 1.14
N LEU A 47 7.05 -7.72 1.16
CA LEU A 47 6.60 -9.03 1.65
C LEU A 47 7.15 -10.16 0.80
N SER A 48 7.06 -10.05 -0.52
CA SER A 48 7.65 -11.01 -1.45
C SER A 48 9.14 -11.11 -1.23
N TYR A 49 9.88 -10.00 -1.13
CA TYR A 49 11.31 -10.02 -0.86
C TYR A 49 11.64 -10.68 0.50
N CYS A 50 10.97 -10.30 1.58
CA CYS A 50 11.18 -10.90 2.91
C CYS A 50 10.85 -12.40 2.94
N PHE A 51 9.76 -12.82 2.30
CA PHE A 51 9.30 -14.20 2.34
C PHE A 51 10.10 -15.10 1.38
N PHE A 52 10.47 -14.59 0.22
CA PHE A 52 11.32 -15.28 -0.77
C PHE A 52 12.83 -15.10 -0.53
N GLN A 53 13.27 -14.33 0.47
CA GLN A 53 14.68 -14.29 0.87
C GLN A 53 15.18 -15.69 1.28
N GLY A 54 14.33 -16.50 1.92
CA GLY A 54 14.63 -17.91 2.23
C GLY A 54 14.76 -18.82 1.00
N ALA A 55 14.14 -18.47 -0.13
CA ALA A 55 14.33 -19.20 -1.39
C ALA A 55 15.64 -18.77 -2.10
N GLY A 56 16.05 -17.51 -1.94
CA GLY A 56 17.32 -17.00 -2.44
C GLY A 56 18.54 -17.61 -1.71
N ASP A 57 18.47 -17.75 -0.39
CA ASP A 57 19.50 -18.42 0.41
C ASP A 57 19.61 -19.92 0.10
N ALA A 58 18.50 -20.60 -0.19
CA ALA A 58 18.50 -22.00 -0.63
C ALA A 58 19.22 -22.21 -1.98
N LEU A 59 19.07 -21.27 -2.93
CA LEU A 59 19.79 -21.32 -4.20
C LEU A 59 21.28 -20.98 -4.03
N LYS A 60 21.61 -20.05 -3.12
CA LYS A 60 22.99 -19.63 -2.83
C LYS A 60 23.81 -20.69 -2.09
N ASN A 61 23.16 -21.61 -1.38
CA ASN A 61 23.80 -22.74 -0.72
C ASN A 61 23.93 -23.99 -1.62
N CYS A 62 23.23 -24.01 -2.76
CA CYS A 62 23.31 -25.08 -3.77
C CYS A 62 24.26 -24.75 -4.94
N VAL A 63 24.83 -23.54 -4.99
CA VAL A 63 25.85 -23.11 -5.97
C VAL A 63 27.24 -23.11 -5.34
#